data_AF-A0A813GH62-F1
#
_entry.id   AF-A0A813GH62-F1
#
_cell.length_a   1.000
_cell.length_b   1.000
_cell.length_c   1.000
_cell.angle_alpha   90.00
_cell.angle_beta   90.00
_cell.angle_gamma   90.00
#
_symmetry.space_group_name_H-M   'P 1'
#
loop_
_entity.id
_entity.type
_entity.pdbx_description
1 polymer ?
#
loop_
_entity_poly.entity_id
_entity_poly.type
_entity_poly.pdbx_seq_one_letter_code
_entity_poly.pdbx_strand_id
1 'polypeptide(L)' 'AVMRELRKTIEDSEILKEDDNHWPAPDRVGRQELEVVCGKEHISFTTSKIGSLADVQASK' A
#
# COMPACT_ATOMS: atom_id res chain seq x y z
N ALA A 1 12.65 3.03 -19.71
CA ALA A 1 11.29 2.51 -19.95
C ALA A 1 10.63 2.06 -18.65
N VAL A 2 11.24 1.13 -17.91
CA VAL A 2 10.66 0.52 -16.67
C VAL A 2 10.35 1.54 -15.57
N MET A 3 11.30 2.40 -15.18
CA MET A 3 11.08 3.38 -14.10
C MET A 3 9.99 4.41 -14.41
N ARG A 4 9.80 4.74 -15.69
CA ARG A 4 8.72 5.64 -16.12
C ARG A 4 7.37 4.98 -15.95
N GLU A 5 7.27 3.70 -16.31
CA GLU A 5 6.02 2.95 -16.16
C GLU A 5 5.70 2.72 -14.68
N LEU A 6 6.69 2.38 -13.86
CA LEU A 6 6.49 2.24 -12.41
C LEU A 6 5.97 3.55 -11.78
N ARG A 7 6.57 4.69 -12.14
CA ARG A 7 6.08 6.01 -11.70
C ARG A 7 4.63 6.24 -12.13
N LYS A 8 4.33 5.95 -13.39
CA LYS A 8 2.97 6.06 -13.92
C LYS A 8 1.98 5.17 -13.15
N THR A 9 2.34 3.93 -12.84
CA THR A 9 1.49 3.04 -12.03
C THR A 9 1.25 3.58 -10.62
N ILE A 10 2.26 4.17 -9.98
CA ILE A 10 2.12 4.82 -8.66
C ILE A 10 1.14 6.00 -8.76
N GLU A 11 1.34 6.87 -9.75
CA GLU A 11 0.49 8.06 -9.97
C GLU A 11 -0.96 7.67 -10.31
N ASP A 12 -1.17 6.73 -11.24
CA ASP A 12 -2.49 6.25 -11.67
C ASP A 12 -3.26 5.53 -10.53
N SER A 13 -2.55 4.89 -9.60
CA SER A 13 -3.18 4.20 -8.45
C SER A 13 -3.64 5.12 -7.33
N GLU A 14 -3.20 6.38 -7.33
CA GLU A 14 -3.44 7.36 -6.27
C GLU A 14 -2.95 6.95 -4.87
N ILE A 15 -2.12 5.90 -4.75
CA ILE A 15 -1.66 5.32 -3.48
C ILE A 15 -0.98 6.33 -2.54
N LEU A 16 -0.41 7.41 -3.07
CA LEU A 16 0.23 8.48 -2.29
C LEU A 16 -0.77 9.34 -1.48
N LYS A 17 -2.07 9.24 -1.79
CA LYS A 17 -3.16 9.95 -1.10
C LYS A 17 -3.81 9.12 0.01
N GLU A 18 -3.43 7.85 0.12
CA GLU A 18 -3.99 6.90 1.09
C GLU A 18 -3.27 6.97 2.43
N ASP A 19 -3.87 6.34 3.44
CA ASP A 19 -3.36 6.29 4.81
C ASP A 19 -3.71 4.94 5.46
N ASP A 20 -2.73 4.32 6.09
CA ASP A 20 -2.86 2.97 6.66
C ASP A 20 -3.31 2.96 8.14
N ASN A 21 -3.66 4.10 8.75
CA ASN A 21 -4.01 4.18 10.18
C ASN A 21 -5.21 3.28 10.56
N HIS A 22 -6.06 2.93 9.60
CA HIS A 22 -7.22 2.08 9.80
C HIS A 22 -7.06 0.67 9.22
N TRP A 23 -5.91 0.37 8.62
CA TRP A 23 -5.65 -0.96 8.04
C TRP A 23 -5.36 -1.99 9.14
N PRO A 24 -5.61 -3.29 8.88
CA PRO A 24 -5.28 -4.33 9.84
C PRO A 24 -3.80 -4.33 10.21
N ALA A 25 -3.48 -4.25 11.49
CA ALA A 25 -2.09 -4.32 11.96
C ALA A 25 -1.47 -5.71 11.69
N PRO A 26 -0.14 -5.81 11.48
CA PRO A 26 0.54 -7.08 11.27
C PRO A 26 0.27 -8.10 12.39
N ASP A 27 0.16 -9.36 12.01
CA ASP A 27 -0.13 -10.47 12.94
C ASP A 27 0.76 -11.70 12.65
N ARG A 28 0.43 -12.82 13.30
CA ARG A 28 1.16 -14.10 13.13
C ARG A 28 1.08 -14.70 11.72
N VAL A 29 0.10 -14.31 10.90
CA VAL A 29 -0.11 -14.78 9.53
C VAL A 29 0.88 -14.08 8.59
N GLY A 30 1.16 -12.80 8.82
CA GLY A 30 2.24 -12.11 8.15
C GLY A 30 2.16 -10.59 8.22
N ARG A 31 3.12 -9.96 7.54
CA ARG A 31 3.31 -8.52 7.41
C ARG A 31 3.55 -8.16 5.95
N GLN A 32 2.93 -7.07 5.49
CA GLN A 32 3.23 -6.45 4.21
C GLN A 32 3.63 -4.99 4.44
N GLU A 33 4.61 -4.53 3.66
CA GLU A 33 5.18 -3.19 3.73
C GLU A 33 5.23 -2.59 2.34
N LEU A 34 4.88 -1.31 2.23
CA LEU A 34 5.03 -0.53 1.02
C LEU A 34 5.59 0.84 1.38
N GLU A 35 6.79 1.13 0.89
CA GLU A 35 7.41 2.44 1.04
C GLU A 35 7.68 3.02 -0.36
N VAL A 36 7.22 4.25 -0.58
CA VAL A 36 7.35 4.92 -1.88
C VAL A 36 7.79 6.36 -1.66
N VAL A 37 8.91 6.73 -2.29
CA VAL A 37 9.35 8.12 -2.41
C VAL A 37 9.18 8.56 -3.86
N CYS A 38 8.30 9.52 -4.10
CA CYS A 38 8.00 10.02 -5.44
C CYS A 38 8.01 11.55 -5.45
N GLY A 39 9.08 12.15 -5.98
CA GLY A 39 9.23 13.60 -5.99
C GLY A 39 9.39 14.16 -4.58
N LYS A 40 8.38 14.89 -4.09
CA LYS A 40 8.36 15.45 -2.73
C LYS A 40 7.42 14.69 -1.78
N GLU A 41 6.72 13.69 -2.30
CA GLU A 41 5.78 12.87 -1.55
C GLU A 41 6.47 11.59 -1.07
N HIS A 42 6.13 11.17 0.14
CA HIS A 42 6.65 9.97 0.77
C HIS A 42 5.53 9.31 1.57
N ILE A 43 5.30 8.03 1.32
CA ILE A 43 4.43 7.17 2.09
C ILE A 43 5.22 5.97 2.62
N SER A 44 4.79 5.44 3.75
CA SER A 44 5.31 4.20 4.33
C SER A 44 4.15 3.48 5.03
N PHE A 45 3.64 2.43 4.41
CA PHE A 45 2.51 1.66 4.93
C PHE A 45 2.97 0.31 5.49
N THR A 46 2.24 -0.16 6.50
CA THR A 46 2.39 -1.49 7.09
C THR A 46 1.02 -2.08 7.39
N THR A 47 0.76 -3.30 6.90
CA THR A 47 -0.50 -4.01 7.15
C THR A 47 -0.27 -5.52 7.35
N SER A 48 -1.30 -6.22 7.82
CA SER A 48 -1.33 -7.69 7.85
C SER A 48 -1.29 -8.27 6.43
N LYS A 49 -1.03 -9.58 6.33
CA LYS A 49 -1.06 -10.28 5.05
C LYS A 49 -2.48 -10.34 4.49
N ILE A 50 -2.69 -9.74 3.33
CA ILE A 50 -3.95 -9.82 2.58
C ILE A 50 -3.95 -11.09 1.71
N GLY A 51 -4.89 -12.00 1.95
CA GLY A 51 -5.00 -13.26 1.23
C GLY A 51 -5.96 -13.19 0.05
N SER A 52 -7.01 -12.40 0.16
CA SER A 52 -8.06 -12.27 -0.85
C SER A 52 -8.74 -10.90 -0.80
N LEU A 53 -9.56 -10.60 -1.81
CA LEU A 53 -10.40 -9.40 -1.81
C LEU A 53 -11.43 -9.38 -0.66
N ALA A 54 -11.85 -10.56 -0.17
CA ALA A 54 -12.78 -10.65 0.95
C ALA A 54 -12.19 -10.07 2.24
N ASP A 55 -10.87 -10.19 2.44
CA ASP A 55 -10.17 -9.64 3.62
C ASP A 55 -10.22 -8.10 3.62
N VAL A 56 -10.16 -7.49 2.43
CA VAL A 56 -10.29 -6.04 2.23
C VAL A 56 -11.75 -5.60 2.41
N GLN A 57 -12.72 -6.34 1.88
CA GLN A 57 -14.14 -6.00 2.04
C GLN A 57 -14.63 -6.09 3.48
N ALA A 58 -13.97 -6.91 4.30
CA ALA A 58 -14.23 -7.04 5.73
C ALA A 58 -13.42 -6.06 6.59
N SER A 59 -12.50 -5.27 6.00
CA SER A 59 -11.74 -4.26 6.74
C SER A 59 -12.61 -3.03 7.02
N LYS A 60 -12.13 -2.20 7.95
CA LYS A 60 -12.80 -0.97 8.38
C LYS A 60 -12.97 0.04 7.26
#